data_AF-I1Q6K7-F1
#
_entry.id   AF-I1Q6K7-F1
#
_cell.length_a   1.000
_cell.length_b   1.000
_cell.length_c   1.000
_cell.angle_alpha   90.00
_cell.angle_beta   90.00
_cell.angle_gamma   90.00
#
_symmetry.space_group_name_H-M   'P 1'
#
loop_
_entity.id
_entity.type
_entity.pdbx_description
1 polymer ?
#
loop_
_entity_poly.entity_id
_entity_poly.type
_entity_poly.pdbx_seq_one_letter_code
_entity_poly.pdbx_strand_id
1 'polypeptide(L)'
;CDHWQHWRWKRVARGSTVLMGNGSHAFVRGVGTVDLKFTSGKIVQLKNVQHVPSIDRNLVSGSRLTRDGFKLVFESNKVVVSKHGYFIGKGY
;
A
#
# COMPACT_ATOMS: atom_id res chain seq x y z
N CYS A 1 12.10 20.03 2.71
CA CYS A 1 11.42 19.10 3.65
C CYS A 1 11.59 17.69 3.11
N ASP A 2 12.80 17.16 3.25
CA ASP A 2 13.28 15.97 2.55
C ASP A 2 13.62 14.85 3.53
N HIS A 3 12.75 14.67 4.52
CA HIS A 3 13.00 13.78 5.65
C HIS A 3 12.29 12.42 5.47
N TRP A 4 12.60 11.70 4.39
CA TRP A 4 12.11 10.33 4.13
C TRP A 4 13.15 9.48 3.36
N GLN A 5 14.40 9.42 3.82
CA GLN A 5 15.53 8.81 3.08
C GLN A 5 15.64 7.27 3.14
N HIS A 6 14.71 6.55 3.78
CA HIS A 6 14.81 5.09 3.97
C HIS A 6 14.01 4.23 2.97
N TRP A 7 13.51 4.79 1.88
CA TRP A 7 12.71 4.04 0.92
C TRP A 7 13.35 3.90 -0.47
N ARG A 8 13.28 2.68 -1.04
CA ARG A 8 13.77 2.38 -2.41
C ARG A 8 12.68 2.72 -3.45
N TRP A 9 12.66 3.96 -3.93
CA TRP A 9 11.81 4.38 -5.06
C TRP A 9 12.64 4.77 -6.27
N LYS A 10 12.05 4.60 -7.45
CA LYS A 10 12.54 5.16 -8.71
C LYS A 10 11.57 6.25 -9.15
N ARG A 11 12.11 7.40 -9.62
CA ARG A 11 11.28 8.42 -10.28
C ARG A 11 10.64 7.82 -11.52
N VAL A 12 9.37 8.12 -11.73
CA VAL A 12 8.64 7.73 -12.93
C VAL A 12 8.71 8.83 -14.00
N ALA A 13 8.47 8.45 -15.26
CA ALA A 13 8.42 9.39 -16.37
C ALA A 13 7.33 10.46 -16.14
N ARG A 14 7.58 11.67 -16.66
CA ARG A 14 6.60 12.77 -16.62
C ARG A 14 5.29 12.32 -17.27
N GLY A 15 4.16 12.56 -16.60
CA GLY A 15 2.82 12.19 -17.09
C GLY A 15 2.22 10.92 -16.48
N SER A 16 2.93 10.19 -15.62
CA SER A 16 2.35 9.05 -14.89
C SER A 16 1.28 9.53 -13.89
N THR A 17 0.06 9.02 -14.00
CA THR A 17 -1.07 9.41 -13.12
C THR A 17 -1.87 8.21 -12.61
N VAL A 18 -2.61 8.43 -11.53
CA VAL A 18 -3.65 7.52 -10.99
C VAL A 18 -5.01 8.14 -11.25
N LEU A 19 -5.96 7.33 -11.74
CA LEU A 19 -7.36 7.70 -11.82
C LEU A 19 -8.00 7.63 -10.43
N MET A 20 -8.58 8.73 -10.01
CA MET A 20 -9.23 8.89 -8.72
C MET A 20 -10.71 8.47 -8.80
N GLY A 21 -11.32 8.17 -7.64
CA GLY A 21 -12.72 7.74 -7.58
C GLY A 21 -13.73 8.79 -8.07
N ASN A 22 -13.34 10.07 -8.11
CA ASN A 22 -14.13 11.17 -8.66
C ASN A 22 -13.83 11.45 -10.15
N GLY A 23 -13.09 10.57 -10.83
CA GLY A 23 -12.73 10.71 -12.24
C GLY A 23 -11.56 11.65 -12.52
N SER A 24 -11.01 12.33 -11.51
CA SER A 24 -9.81 13.17 -11.70
C SER A 24 -8.53 12.32 -11.76
N HIS A 25 -7.42 12.97 -12.13
CA HIS A 25 -6.10 12.34 -12.19
C HIS A 25 -5.15 12.94 -11.15
N ALA A 26 -4.36 12.08 -10.49
CA ALA A 26 -3.32 12.48 -9.55
C ALA A 26 -1.94 12.05 -10.03
N PHE A 27 -0.93 12.92 -9.93
CA PHE A 27 0.42 12.63 -10.43
C PHE A 27 1.21 11.68 -9.55
N VAL A 28 1.79 10.66 -10.17
CA VAL A 28 2.73 9.73 -9.52
C VAL A 28 4.13 10.34 -9.57
N ARG A 29 4.75 10.53 -8.41
CA ARG A 29 6.12 11.06 -8.29
C ARG A 29 7.19 9.97 -8.37
N GLY A 30 6.85 8.75 -7.97
CA GLY A 30 7.76 7.61 -8.04
C GLY A 30 7.09 6.28 -7.72
N VAL A 31 7.78 5.18 -8.04
CA VAL A 31 7.33 3.82 -7.77
C VAL A 31 8.42 3.06 -7.03
N GLY A 32 8.04 2.26 -6.04
CA GLY A 32 8.99 1.66 -5.11
C GLY A 32 8.43 0.51 -4.30
N THR A 33 9.21 0.07 -3.32
CA THR A 33 8.84 -1.01 -2.40
C THR A 33 8.66 -0.46 -1.00
N VAL A 34 7.60 -0.91 -0.33
CA VAL A 34 7.22 -0.50 1.01
C VAL A 34 7.17 -1.68 1.96
N ASP A 35 7.86 -1.58 3.10
CA ASP A 35 7.74 -2.55 4.17
C ASP A 35 6.59 -2.16 5.10
N LEU A 36 5.51 -2.94 5.08
CA LEU A 36 4.42 -2.84 6.05
C LEU A 36 4.75 -3.68 7.28
N LYS A 37 4.99 -3.01 8.40
CA LYS A 37 5.25 -3.65 9.69
C LYS A 37 3.95 -3.77 10.47
N PHE A 38 3.56 -4.98 10.81
CA PHE A 38 2.40 -5.25 11.66
C PHE A 38 2.79 -5.31 13.13
N THR A 39 1.83 -5.06 14.03
CA THR A 39 2.02 -5.16 15.49
C THR A 39 2.34 -6.58 15.97
N SER A 40 2.11 -7.58 15.11
CA SER A 40 2.54 -8.97 15.30
C SER A 40 4.07 -9.17 15.14
N GLY A 41 4.80 -8.14 14.74
CA GLY A 41 6.22 -8.21 14.36
C GLY A 41 6.45 -8.70 12.93
N LYS A 42 5.41 -9.13 12.21
CA LYS A 42 5.55 -9.58 10.81
C LYS A 42 5.68 -8.39 9.86
N ILE A 43 6.53 -8.55 8.86
CA ILE A 43 6.76 -7.55 7.81
C ILE A 43 6.23 -8.10 6.48
N VAL A 44 5.41 -7.31 5.79
CA VAL A 44 4.96 -7.59 4.42
C VAL A 44 5.53 -6.54 3.49
N GLN A 45 6.23 -6.97 2.46
CA GLN A 45 6.74 -6.05 1.44
C GLN A 45 5.71 -5.85 0.33
N LEU A 46 5.23 -4.62 0.20
CA LEU A 46 4.44 -4.18 -0.95
C LEU A 46 5.38 -3.72 -2.06
N LYS A 47 5.32 -4.36 -3.21
CA LYS A 47 6.07 -3.98 -4.41
C LYS A 47 5.21 -3.11 -5.31
N ASN A 48 5.86 -2.30 -6.16
CA ASN A 48 5.18 -1.41 -7.11
C ASN A 48 4.19 -0.44 -6.45
N VAL A 49 4.51 0.03 -5.25
CA VAL A 49 3.72 1.08 -4.61
C VAL A 49 3.95 2.37 -5.38
N GLN A 50 2.92 3.21 -5.47
CA GLN A 50 2.98 4.50 -6.15
C GLN A 50 3.01 5.61 -5.10
N HIS A 51 4.00 6.48 -5.18
CA HIS A 51 4.07 7.68 -4.36
C HIS A 51 3.31 8.81 -5.07
N VAL A 52 2.15 9.18 -4.52
CA VAL A 52 1.25 10.20 -5.06
C VAL A 52 1.07 11.28 -4.00
N PRO A 53 1.82 12.41 -4.06
CA PRO A 53 1.84 13.41 -2.99
C PRO A 53 0.50 14.07 -2.68
N SER A 54 -0.45 14.06 -3.62
CA SER A 54 -1.79 14.64 -3.43
C SER A 54 -2.77 13.71 -2.70
N ILE A 55 -2.33 12.51 -2.30
CA ILE A 55 -3.15 11.59 -1.51
C ILE A 55 -2.63 11.63 -0.07
N ASP A 56 -3.47 12.12 0.84
CA ASP A 56 -3.09 12.35 2.24
C ASP A 56 -2.94 11.06 3.06
N ARG A 57 -3.53 9.95 2.60
CA ARG A 57 -3.56 8.67 3.30
C ARG A 57 -3.12 7.54 2.38
N ASN A 58 -2.42 6.55 2.94
CA ASN A 58 -2.02 5.37 2.19
C ASN A 58 -3.25 4.58 1.76
N LEU A 59 -3.32 4.25 0.47
CA LEU A 59 -4.35 3.39 -0.08
C LEU A 59 -3.75 2.03 -0.42
N VAL A 60 -4.36 0.97 0.09
CA VAL A 60 -4.00 -0.40 -0.24
C VAL A 60 -5.24 -1.11 -0.77
N SER A 61 -5.17 -1.56 -2.02
CA SER A 61 -6.28 -2.27 -2.65
C SER A 61 -6.44 -3.67 -2.06
N GLY A 62 -7.59 -3.93 -1.45
CA GLY A 62 -7.92 -5.25 -0.91
C GLY A 62 -7.94 -6.33 -2.00
N SER A 63 -8.50 -6.03 -3.17
CA SER A 63 -8.52 -6.97 -4.31
C SER A 63 -7.12 -7.30 -4.84
N ARG A 64 -6.19 -6.34 -4.80
CA ARG A 64 -4.80 -6.59 -5.15
C ARG A 64 -4.12 -7.55 -4.17
N LEU A 65 -4.38 -7.36 -2.87
CA LEU A 65 -3.86 -8.23 -1.81
C LEU A 65 -4.45 -9.64 -1.90
N THR A 66 -5.76 -9.78 -2.15
CA THR A 66 -6.37 -11.10 -2.30
C THR A 66 -5.82 -11.87 -3.49
N ARG A 67 -5.55 -11.18 -4.61
CA ARG A 67 -4.85 -11.78 -5.76
C ARG A 67 -3.43 -12.25 -5.43
N ASP A 68 -2.75 -11.58 -4.50
CA ASP A 68 -1.41 -11.99 -4.03
C ASP A 68 -1.46 -13.05 -2.91
N GLY A 69 -2.63 -13.66 -2.67
CA GLY A 69 -2.83 -14.77 -1.74
C GLY A 69 -3.08 -14.36 -0.29
N PHE A 70 -3.28 -13.07 -0.02
CA PHE A 70 -3.68 -12.61 1.31
C PHE A 70 -5.18 -12.82 1.52
N LYS A 71 -5.57 -13.35 2.67
CA LYS A 71 -6.96 -13.37 3.13
C LYS A 71 -7.20 -12.15 4.01
N LEU A 72 -8.22 -11.37 3.64
CA LEU A 72 -8.72 -10.22 4.39
C LEU A 72 -10.08 -10.57 4.98
N VAL A 73 -10.21 -10.44 6.29
CA VAL A 73 -11.50 -10.61 7.00
C VAL A 73 -11.84 -9.29 7.67
N PHE A 74 -13.03 -8.75 7.36
CA PHE A 74 -13.53 -7.52 7.95
C PHE A 74 -14.55 -7.87 9.02
N GLU A 75 -14.24 -7.52 10.27
CA GLU A 75 -15.10 -7.82 11.41
C GLU A 75 -14.89 -6.76 12.49
N SER A 76 -15.97 -6.32 13.15
CA SER A 76 -15.91 -5.39 14.27
C SER A 76 -15.05 -4.14 14.02
N ASN A 77 -15.18 -3.51 12.84
CA ASN A 77 -14.39 -2.35 12.38
C ASN A 77 -12.87 -2.61 12.31
N LYS A 78 -12.46 -3.86 12.08
CA LYS A 78 -11.05 -4.25 11.91
C LYS A 78 -10.89 -5.05 10.65
N VAL A 79 -9.71 -4.97 10.06
CA VAL A 79 -9.28 -5.91 9.02
C VAL A 79 -8.27 -6.88 9.62
N VAL A 80 -8.53 -8.18 9.52
CA VAL A 80 -7.59 -9.25 9.85
C VAL A 80 -6.94 -9.72 8.57
N VAL A 81 -5.61 -9.67 8.52
CA VAL A 81 -4.80 -10.09 7.39
C VAL A 81 -4.11 -11.41 7.72
N SER A 82 -4.24 -12.40 6.83
CA SER A 82 -3.56 -13.70 6.92
C SER A 82 -3.09 -14.18 5.56
N LYS A 83 -2.16 -15.14 5.52
CA LYS A 83 -1.66 -15.76 4.28
C LYS A 83 -1.29 -17.21 4.55
N HIS A 84 -1.74 -18.13 3.69
CA HIS A 84 -1.51 -19.58 3.81
C HIS A 84 -1.85 -20.13 5.22
N GLY A 85 -2.95 -19.67 5.81
CA GLY A 85 -3.36 -20.07 7.18
C GLY A 85 -2.63 -19.36 8.32
N TYR A 86 -1.56 -18.61 8.05
CA TYR A 86 -0.84 -17.86 9.08
C TYR A 86 -1.40 -16.45 9.26
N PHE A 87 -1.69 -16.09 10.51
CA PHE A 87 -2.02 -14.72 10.88
C PHE A 87 -0.84 -13.78 10.59
N ILE A 88 -1.11 -12.67 9.90
CA ILE A 88 -0.11 -11.64 9.60
C ILE A 88 -0.29 -10.45 10.53
N GLY A 89 -1.50 -9.93 10.68
CA GLY A 89 -1.74 -8.75 11.49
C GLY A 89 -3.16 -8.23 11.41
N LYS A 90 -3.41 -7.11 12.10
CA LYS A 90 -4.68 -6.41 12.11
C LYS A 90 -4.48 -4.95 11.71
N GLY A 91 -5.45 -4.40 10.99
CA GLY A 91 -5.60 -2.98 10.71
C GLY A 91 -6.93 -2.47 11.29
N TYR A 92 -6.99 -1.16 11.52
CA TYR A 92 -8.14 -0.41 12.03
C TYR A 92 -8.41 0.77 11.10
#